data_AF-A0A970ZSG8-F1
#
_entry.id   AF-A0A970ZSG8-F1
#
_cell.length_a   1.000
_cell.length_b   1.000
_cell.length_c   1.000
_cell.angle_alpha   90.00
_cell.angle_beta   90.00
_cell.angle_gamma   90.00
#
_symmetry.space_group_name_H-M   'P 1'
#
loop_
_entity.id
_entity.type
_entity.pdbx_description
1 polymer ?
#
loop_
_entity_poly.entity_id
_entity_poly.type
_entity_poly.pdbx_seq_one_letter_code
_entity_poly.pdbx_strand_id
1 'polypeptide(L)'
;MRIIPTGICLLAALLFLTQCETMESSAPGSDASKVVTGTLFYPDERGVTYRVPAGAQIIGAGGVDCVYLIENGGSVTAHSGNGNRYRVKAGGHFQGFTHPASNCTVTYEAGAVVEQEQLGPGTTFVSS
;
A
#
# COMPACT_ATOMS: atom_id res chain seq x y z
N MET A 1 8.92 -59.97 -21.14
CA MET A 1 9.50 -58.88 -21.94
C MET A 1 8.48 -57.75 -21.97
N ARG A 2 8.85 -56.60 -21.38
CA ARG A 2 8.34 -55.22 -21.50
C ARG A 2 6.82 -54.90 -21.50
N ILE A 3 6.51 -54.08 -20.49
CA ILE A 3 5.38 -53.19 -20.21
C ILE A 3 5.12 -52.21 -21.37
N ILE A 4 3.86 -51.78 -21.57
CA ILE A 4 3.35 -50.38 -21.67
C ILE A 4 1.86 -50.42 -22.09
N PRO A 5 0.91 -50.02 -21.23
CA PRO A 5 -0.33 -49.41 -21.68
C PRO A 5 -0.13 -47.88 -21.75
N THR A 6 0.07 -47.38 -22.96
CA THR A 6 -0.11 -45.98 -23.34
C THR A 6 -1.58 -45.62 -23.16
N GLY A 7 -1.91 -44.78 -22.17
CA GLY A 7 -3.28 -44.31 -22.04
C GLY A 7 -3.67 -43.49 -20.81
N ILE A 8 -2.74 -43.07 -19.94
CA ILE A 8 -3.06 -42.28 -18.73
C ILE A 8 -2.19 -41.01 -18.67
N CYS A 9 -2.09 -40.26 -19.77
CA CYS A 9 -1.39 -38.97 -19.77
C CYS A 9 -2.24 -37.77 -20.22
N LEU A 10 -3.53 -37.95 -20.52
CA LEU A 10 -4.37 -36.88 -21.06
C LEU A 10 -5.40 -36.29 -20.10
N LEU A 11 -5.52 -36.80 -18.86
CA LEU A 11 -6.50 -36.28 -17.89
C LEU A 11 -5.94 -35.22 -16.92
N ALA A 12 -4.63 -34.97 -16.89
CA ALA A 12 -4.03 -34.04 -15.92
C ALA A 12 -3.90 -32.59 -16.41
N ALA A 13 -4.13 -32.31 -17.70
CA ALA A 13 -3.88 -31.00 -18.29
C ALA A 13 -5.11 -30.06 -18.32
N LEU A 14 -6.31 -30.55 -17.97
CA LEU A 14 -7.56 -29.76 -18.04
C LEU A 14 -7.99 -29.12 -16.71
N LEU A 15 -7.27 -29.35 -15.61
CA LEU A 15 -7.62 -28.83 -14.28
C LEU A 15 -6.85 -27.56 -13.88
N PHE A 16 -6.02 -26.99 -14.75
CA PHE A 16 -5.17 -25.83 -14.42
C PHE A 16 -5.58 -24.50 -15.09
N LEU A 17 -6.73 -24.42 -15.75
CA LEU A 17 -7.08 -23.27 -16.60
C LEU A 17 -8.33 -22.48 -16.22
N THR A 18 -8.91 -22.67 -15.03
CA THR A 18 -10.06 -21.86 -14.62
C THR A 18 -10.00 -21.43 -13.17
N GLN A 19 -8.92 -20.76 -12.78
CA GLN A 19 -9.06 -19.69 -11.80
C GLN A 19 -8.93 -18.37 -12.56
N CYS A 20 -9.98 -18.05 -13.32
CA CYS A 20 -10.28 -16.64 -13.54
C CYS A 20 -10.55 -16.09 -12.14
N GLU A 21 -9.56 -15.42 -11.56
CA GLU A 21 -9.78 -14.56 -10.42
C GLU A 21 -10.90 -13.60 -10.83
N THR A 22 -12.05 -13.73 -10.18
CA THR A 22 -13.10 -12.73 -10.25
C THR A 22 -12.45 -11.41 -9.85
N MET A 23 -12.25 -10.50 -10.81
CA MET A 23 -12.07 -9.09 -10.48
C MET A 23 -13.38 -8.66 -9.84
N GLU A 24 -13.42 -8.71 -8.51
CA GLU A 24 -14.39 -7.99 -7.70
C GLU A 24 -14.20 -6.51 -8.05
N SER A 25 -15.02 -6.04 -8.99
CA SER A 25 -15.15 -4.63 -9.33
C SER A 25 -15.68 -3.95 -8.08
N SER A 26 -14.76 -3.53 -7.21
CA SER A 26 -15.09 -2.86 -5.97
C SER A 26 -15.68 -1.50 -6.35
N ALA A 27 -17.00 -1.41 -6.17
CA ALA A 27 -17.76 -0.18 -6.31
C ALA A 27 -17.13 0.96 -5.48
N PRO A 28 -17.27 2.22 -5.93
CA PRO A 28 -16.67 3.35 -5.23
C PRO A 28 -17.39 3.57 -3.89
N GLY A 29 -16.63 3.57 -2.80
CA GLY A 29 -17.14 3.94 -1.48
C GLY A 29 -17.30 2.77 -0.51
N SER A 30 -16.19 2.08 -0.23
CA SER A 30 -16.03 1.48 1.09
C SER A 30 -14.84 2.16 1.74
N ASP A 31 -14.99 2.62 2.99
CA ASP A 31 -13.90 2.99 3.89
C ASP A 31 -13.06 1.73 4.17
N ALA A 32 -12.41 1.21 3.13
CA ALA A 32 -11.65 -0.01 3.21
C ALA A 32 -10.43 0.28 4.09
N SER A 33 -10.37 -0.39 5.23
CA SER A 33 -9.24 -0.36 6.13
C SER A 33 -8.39 -1.61 5.91
N LYS A 34 -7.10 -1.43 5.64
CA LYS A 34 -6.13 -2.51 5.40
C LYS A 34 -5.03 -2.41 6.45
N VAL A 35 -4.75 -3.50 7.14
CA VAL A 35 -3.53 -3.62 7.98
C VAL A 35 -2.42 -4.16 7.09
N VAL A 36 -1.30 -3.44 7.01
CA VAL A 36 -0.14 -3.84 6.21
C VAL A 36 0.64 -4.92 6.94
N THR A 37 0.99 -5.98 6.22
CA THR A 37 1.84 -7.07 6.71
C THR A 37 3.09 -7.12 5.85
N GLY A 38 4.28 -7.07 6.46
CA GLY A 38 5.54 -7.03 5.72
C GLY A 38 5.65 -5.78 4.85
N THR A 39 5.95 -5.95 3.56
CA THR A 39 6.09 -4.83 2.61
C THR A 39 4.94 -4.82 1.61
N LEU A 40 4.28 -3.66 1.47
CA LEU A 40 3.32 -3.39 0.41
C LEU A 40 3.94 -2.41 -0.60
N PHE A 41 3.89 -2.76 -1.88
CA PHE A 41 4.43 -1.95 -2.97
C PHE A 41 3.31 -1.26 -3.75
N TYR A 42 3.51 0.02 -4.05
CA TYR A 42 2.70 0.83 -4.96
C TYR A 42 1.18 0.74 -4.73
N PRO A 43 0.67 1.01 -3.51
CA PRO A 43 -0.76 1.11 -3.30
C PRO A 43 -1.31 2.40 -3.91
N ASP A 44 -1.99 2.25 -5.04
CA ASP A 44 -2.58 3.34 -5.85
C ASP A 44 -4.12 3.35 -5.79
N GLU A 45 -4.66 2.90 -4.66
CA GLU A 45 -6.09 2.85 -4.39
C GLU A 45 -6.68 4.27 -4.15
N ARG A 46 -8.01 4.34 -4.09
CA ARG A 46 -8.73 5.57 -3.73
C ARG A 46 -9.48 5.40 -2.41
N GLY A 47 -9.30 6.34 -1.48
CA GLY A 47 -10.07 6.41 -0.22
C GLY A 47 -9.78 5.29 0.79
N VAL A 48 -8.69 4.55 0.61
CA VAL A 48 -8.32 3.43 1.50
C VAL A 48 -7.56 3.96 2.72
N THR A 49 -7.85 3.39 3.88
CA THR A 49 -7.05 3.60 5.09
C THR A 49 -6.07 2.45 5.28
N TYR A 50 -4.78 2.75 5.34
CA TYR A 50 -3.71 1.80 5.64
C TYR A 50 -3.23 1.99 7.07
N ARG A 51 -3.21 0.91 7.86
CA ARG A 51 -2.50 0.86 9.14
C ARG A 51 -1.17 0.16 8.93
N VAL A 52 -0.07 0.86 9.21
CA VAL A 52 1.30 0.37 9.03
C VAL A 52 1.92 0.12 10.42
N PRO A 53 1.81 -1.09 10.97
CA PRO A 53 2.34 -1.44 12.29
C PRO A 53 3.86 -1.62 12.29
N ALA A 54 4.42 -1.90 13.46
CA ALA A 54 5.84 -2.24 13.64
C ALA A 54 6.28 -3.36 12.69
N GLY A 55 7.41 -3.15 11.99
CA GLY A 55 7.97 -4.12 11.06
C GLY A 55 7.24 -4.22 9.72
N ALA A 56 6.19 -3.43 9.51
CA ALA A 56 5.54 -3.28 8.23
C ALA A 56 5.99 -1.99 7.53
N GLN A 57 5.93 -2.01 6.19
CA GLN A 57 6.26 -0.84 5.40
C GLN A 57 5.43 -0.74 4.12
N ILE A 58 5.25 0.48 3.65
CA ILE A 58 4.75 0.77 2.31
C ILE A 58 5.86 1.45 1.52
N ILE A 59 6.16 0.93 0.34
CA ILE A 59 7.04 1.58 -0.63
C ILE A 59 6.22 2.04 -1.82
N GLY A 60 6.27 3.34 -2.07
CA GLY A 60 5.68 3.95 -3.24
C GLY A 60 4.18 4.25 -3.10
N ALA A 61 3.74 4.71 -1.93
CA ALA A 61 2.33 5.12 -1.74
C ALA A 61 1.94 6.24 -2.72
N GLY A 62 1.02 5.96 -3.65
CA GLY A 62 0.66 6.85 -4.77
C GLY A 62 -0.84 7.15 -4.91
N GLY A 63 -1.68 6.61 -4.04
CA GLY A 63 -3.14 6.68 -4.13
C GLY A 63 -3.78 8.08 -4.06
N VAL A 64 -5.10 8.10 -4.00
CA VAL A 64 -5.91 9.34 -3.97
C VAL A 64 -6.84 9.35 -2.77
N ASP A 65 -6.83 10.43 -1.99
CA ASP A 65 -7.64 10.60 -0.78
C ASP A 65 -7.46 9.49 0.28
N CYS A 66 -6.34 8.78 0.22
CA CYS A 66 -6.00 7.70 1.15
C CYS A 66 -5.56 8.23 2.52
N VAL A 67 -5.64 7.38 3.53
CA VAL A 67 -5.11 7.65 4.87
C VAL A 67 -4.04 6.63 5.20
N TYR A 68 -2.87 7.08 5.62
CA TYR A 68 -1.77 6.24 6.05
C TYR A 68 -1.51 6.49 7.53
N LEU A 69 -1.87 5.52 8.38
CA LEU A 69 -1.61 5.52 9.81
C LEU A 69 -0.28 4.80 10.06
N ILE A 70 0.79 5.58 10.21
CA ILE A 70 2.15 5.08 10.42
C ILE A 70 2.38 4.96 11.92
N GLU A 71 2.38 3.74 12.42
CA GLU A 71 2.55 3.48 13.84
C GLU A 71 4.01 3.35 14.24
N ASN A 72 4.27 3.21 15.54
CA ASN A 72 5.61 2.99 16.07
C ASN A 72 6.28 1.80 15.37
N GLY A 73 7.46 2.02 14.78
CA GLY A 73 8.22 1.01 14.04
C GLY A 73 7.68 0.67 12.64
N GLY A 74 6.61 1.33 12.19
CA GLY A 74 6.10 1.25 10.82
C GLY A 74 6.70 2.35 9.94
N SER A 75 6.74 2.12 8.62
CA SER A 75 7.31 3.11 7.69
C SER A 75 6.58 3.26 6.36
N VAL A 76 6.60 4.46 5.79
CA VAL A 76 6.03 4.76 4.47
C VAL A 76 6.98 5.64 3.67
N THR A 77 7.31 5.18 2.47
CA THR A 77 7.90 6.01 1.41
C THR A 77 6.79 6.36 0.42
N ALA A 78 6.45 7.64 0.29
CA ALA A 78 5.42 8.06 -0.65
C ALA A 78 6.03 8.20 -2.06
N HIS A 79 5.29 7.77 -3.09
CA HIS A 79 5.70 7.98 -4.48
C HIS A 79 5.23 9.35 -4.95
N SER A 80 3.92 9.46 -5.15
CA SER A 80 3.19 10.64 -5.61
C SER A 80 1.80 10.58 -4.97
N GLY A 81 0.81 11.28 -5.52
CA GLY A 81 -0.57 11.17 -5.07
C GLY A 81 -1.22 12.52 -4.81
N ASN A 82 -2.51 12.47 -4.52
CA ASN A 82 -3.33 13.67 -4.35
C ASN A 82 -4.29 13.51 -3.17
N GLY A 83 -4.33 14.50 -2.28
CA GLY A 83 -5.29 14.52 -1.16
C GLY A 83 -5.00 13.50 -0.05
N ASN A 84 -3.84 12.84 -0.09
CA ASN A 84 -3.49 11.80 0.87
C ASN A 84 -3.17 12.40 2.25
N ARG A 85 -3.53 11.67 3.30
CA ARG A 85 -3.28 12.05 4.69
C ARG A 85 -2.36 11.04 5.36
N TYR A 86 -1.18 11.48 5.75
CA TYR A 86 -0.20 10.67 6.48
C TYR A 86 -0.23 11.09 7.94
N ARG A 87 -0.55 10.15 8.84
CA ARG A 87 -0.54 10.36 10.28
C ARG A 87 0.61 9.55 10.87
N VAL A 88 1.65 10.24 11.32
CA VAL A 88 2.88 9.65 11.81
C VAL A 88 2.89 9.70 13.33
N LYS A 89 2.69 8.54 13.96
CA LYS A 89 2.75 8.43 15.43
C LYS A 89 4.20 8.51 15.92
N ALA A 90 4.39 8.73 17.22
CA ALA A 90 5.70 8.65 17.85
C ALA A 90 6.43 7.34 17.51
N GLY A 91 7.66 7.46 16.98
CA GLY A 91 8.48 6.34 16.48
C GLY A 91 8.04 5.72 15.17
N GLY A 92 7.04 6.28 14.48
CA GLY A 92 6.74 5.97 13.08
C GLY A 92 7.64 6.77 12.14
N HIS A 93 7.81 6.28 10.90
CA HIS A 93 8.72 6.88 9.94
C HIS A 93 8.04 7.20 8.60
N PHE A 94 7.97 8.49 8.28
CA PHE A 94 7.63 8.97 6.94
C PHE A 94 8.91 9.35 6.20
N GLN A 95 9.25 8.58 5.16
CA GLN A 95 10.49 8.71 4.37
C GLN A 95 10.37 9.72 3.22
N GLY A 96 9.43 10.67 3.31
CA GLY A 96 9.25 11.68 2.28
C GLY A 96 8.56 11.19 1.01
N PHE A 97 8.53 12.09 0.03
CA PHE A 97 7.97 11.84 -1.30
C PHE A 97 9.10 11.61 -2.31
N THR A 98 9.03 10.56 -3.12
CA THR A 98 10.01 10.32 -4.19
C THR A 98 9.73 11.17 -5.43
N HIS A 99 8.49 11.63 -5.60
CA HIS A 99 8.05 12.59 -6.61
C HIS A 99 7.06 13.61 -6.00
N PRO A 100 6.91 14.81 -6.56
CA PRO A 100 6.02 15.84 -6.00
C PRO A 100 4.57 15.36 -5.85
N ALA A 101 4.07 15.31 -4.61
CA ALA A 101 2.67 15.02 -4.30
C ALA A 101 1.86 16.30 -4.09
N SER A 102 0.56 16.29 -4.41
CA SER A 102 -0.29 17.47 -4.35
C SER A 102 -1.35 17.37 -3.26
N ASN A 103 -1.63 18.48 -2.58
CA ASN A 103 -2.71 18.58 -1.58
C ASN A 103 -2.64 17.51 -0.47
N CYS A 104 -1.44 17.00 -0.16
CA CYS A 104 -1.26 16.00 0.87
C CYS A 104 -1.06 16.66 2.24
N THR A 105 -1.45 15.97 3.31
CA THR A 105 -1.17 16.42 4.67
C THR A 105 -0.37 15.37 5.42
N VAL A 106 0.79 15.76 5.95
CA VAL A 106 1.59 14.94 6.86
C VAL A 106 1.44 15.52 8.26
N THR A 107 0.67 14.84 9.11
CA THR A 107 0.54 15.17 10.53
C THR A 107 1.43 14.24 11.35
N TYR A 108 2.23 14.79 12.26
CA TYR A 108 3.20 13.99 13.01
C TYR A 108 3.28 14.39 14.49
N GLU A 109 3.39 13.37 15.33
CA GLU A 109 3.57 13.49 16.78
C GLU A 109 5.03 13.75 17.14
N ALA A 110 5.27 14.28 18.35
CA ALA A 110 6.60 14.36 18.92
C ALA A 110 7.27 12.97 18.97
N GLY A 111 8.49 12.85 18.43
CA GLY A 111 9.23 11.59 18.34
C GLY A 111 8.95 10.77 17.07
N ALA A 112 8.12 11.26 16.14
CA ALA A 112 8.06 10.72 14.78
C ALA A 112 9.33 11.08 13.98
N VAL A 113 9.70 10.25 13.00
CA VAL A 113 10.74 10.55 12.02
C VAL A 113 10.06 10.97 10.72
N VAL A 114 10.31 12.20 10.28
CA VAL A 114 9.65 12.79 9.10
C VAL A 114 10.69 13.44 8.20
N GLU A 115 10.81 12.93 6.99
CA GLU A 115 11.65 13.49 5.94
C GLU A 115 10.80 14.38 5.02
N GLN A 116 11.24 15.64 4.82
CA GLN A 116 10.48 16.68 4.11
C GLN A 116 10.99 16.89 2.68
N GLU A 117 11.31 15.81 1.97
CA GLU A 117 11.80 15.91 0.60
C GLU A 117 10.66 15.96 -0.43
N GLN A 118 10.85 16.77 -1.47
CA GLN A 118 9.99 16.91 -2.66
C GLN A 118 8.52 17.26 -2.42
N LEU A 119 8.30 18.45 -1.86
CA LEU A 119 6.98 19.03 -1.68
C LEU A 119 6.36 19.42 -3.04
N GLY A 120 5.21 18.85 -3.37
CA GLY A 120 4.37 19.37 -4.44
C GLY A 120 3.32 20.39 -3.93
N PRO A 121 2.59 21.04 -4.85
CA PRO A 121 1.67 22.12 -4.51
C PRO A 121 0.59 21.71 -3.50
N GLY A 122 0.32 22.57 -2.53
CA GLY A 122 -0.72 22.34 -1.52
C GLY A 122 -0.39 21.26 -0.47
N THR A 123 0.80 20.66 -0.53
CA THR A 123 1.23 19.68 0.48
C THR A 123 1.74 20.39 1.74
N THR A 124 1.28 19.94 2.91
CA THR A 124 1.55 20.57 4.20
C THR A 124 2.04 19.59 5.25
N PHE A 125 2.92 20.06 6.13
CA PHE A 125 3.47 19.33 7.27
C PHE A 125 3.01 20.01 8.56
N VAL A 126 2.37 19.25 9.45
CA VAL A 126 1.72 19.78 10.65
C VAL A 126 2.15 18.95 11.86
N SER A 127 2.83 19.59 12.82
CA SER A 127 3.11 18.97 14.11
C SER A 127 1.83 18.92 14.95
N SER A 128 1.57 17.80 15.62
CA SER A 128 0.45 17.60 16.56
C SER A 128 0.91 17.17 17.95
#